data_AF-A0AAV9QNV8-F1
#
_entry.id   AF-A0AAV9QNV8-F1
#
_cell.length_a   1.000
_cell.length_b   1.000
_cell.length_c   1.000
_cell.angle_alpha   90.00
_cell.angle_beta   90.00
_cell.angle_gamma   90.00
#
_symmetry.space_group_name_H-M   'P 1'
#
loop_
_entity.id
_entity.type
_entity.pdbx_description
1 polymer ?
#
loop_
_entity_poly.entity_id
_entity_poly.type
_entity_poly.pdbx_seq_one_letter_code
_entity_poly.pdbx_strand_id
1 'polypeptide(L)'
;MTTSVSVHVEDRVSGKNANGNVPANGQKQTFGALYGTSFGGQVVANAIFVQTPATAQGLKIVVSDEHGTQKAVLDDNGTPFVIGSQAVDITHWYITAQKQ
;
A
#
# COMPACT_ATOMS: atom_id res chain seq x y z
N MET A 1 14.11 -8.49 15.41
CA MET A 1 13.95 -7.98 14.03
C MET A 1 12.52 -7.50 13.89
N THR A 2 12.30 -6.22 13.58
CA THR A 2 10.98 -5.70 13.22
C THR A 2 10.63 -6.28 11.85
N THR A 3 9.60 -7.12 11.78
CA THR A 3 9.06 -7.57 10.50
C THR A 3 8.45 -6.36 9.79
N SER A 4 8.72 -6.18 8.51
CA SER A 4 8.08 -5.15 7.67
C SER A 4 7.64 -5.78 6.36
N VAL A 5 6.63 -5.20 5.75
CA VAL A 5 6.13 -5.60 4.43
C VAL A 5 6.45 -4.50 3.44
N SER A 6 6.97 -4.85 2.26
CA SER A 6 7.16 -3.89 1.18
C SER A 6 5.85 -3.73 0.43
N VAL A 7 5.55 -2.52 0.03
CA VAL A 7 4.34 -2.14 -0.68
C VAL A 7 4.78 -1.40 -1.92
N HIS A 8 4.21 -1.78 -3.05
CA HIS A 8 4.46 -1.22 -4.34
C HIS A 8 3.20 -0.51 -4.83
N VAL A 9 3.34 0.71 -5.33
CA VAL A 9 2.23 1.53 -5.81
C VAL A 9 2.50 1.89 -7.26
N GLU A 10 1.50 1.72 -8.12
CA GLU A 10 1.59 2.03 -9.55
C GLU A 10 0.48 2.98 -10.00
N ASP A 11 0.88 3.94 -10.82
CA ASP A 11 0.01 4.59 -11.80
C ASP A 11 0.33 4.02 -13.18
N ARG A 12 -0.47 3.06 -13.63
CA ARG A 12 -0.30 2.42 -14.95
C ARG A 12 -0.66 3.34 -16.11
N VAL A 13 -1.28 4.50 -15.87
CA VAL A 13 -1.58 5.49 -16.91
C VAL A 13 -0.33 6.31 -17.24
N SER A 14 0.35 6.82 -16.22
CA SER A 14 1.60 7.59 -16.40
C SER A 14 2.86 6.71 -16.43
N GLY A 15 2.76 5.44 -16.04
CA GLY A 15 3.89 4.50 -15.91
C GLY A 15 4.74 4.73 -14.66
N LYS A 16 4.31 5.60 -13.73
CA LYS A 16 5.02 5.87 -12.48
C LYS A 16 4.78 4.76 -11.47
N ASN A 17 5.81 4.41 -10.72
CA ASN A 17 5.70 3.48 -9.61
C ASN A 17 6.66 3.82 -8.47
N ALA A 18 6.37 3.34 -7.25
CA ALA A 18 7.28 3.43 -6.11
C ALA A 18 7.11 2.28 -5.14
N ASN A 19 8.11 2.07 -4.27
CA ASN A 19 8.13 1.04 -3.24
C ASN A 19 8.36 1.65 -1.86
N GLY A 20 7.73 1.09 -0.83
CA GLY A 20 7.76 1.61 0.54
C GLY A 20 7.57 0.50 1.56
N ASN A 21 8.22 0.62 2.72
CA ASN A 21 8.17 -0.41 3.76
C ASN A 21 7.20 -0.01 4.88
N VAL A 22 6.27 -0.91 5.20
CA VAL A 22 5.33 -0.78 6.31
C VAL A 22 5.73 -1.75 7.43
N PRO A 23 6.08 -1.26 8.64
CA PRO A 23 6.40 -2.14 9.77
C PRO A 23 5.16 -2.95 10.21
N ALA A 24 5.34 -4.24 10.47
CA ALA A 24 4.31 -5.10 11.02
C ALA A 24 4.01 -4.69 12.47
N ASN A 25 2.72 -4.59 12.79
CA ASN A 25 2.20 -3.98 14.03
C ASN A 25 2.64 -2.52 14.23
N GLY A 26 3.29 -1.92 13.24
CA GLY A 26 3.48 -0.49 13.17
C GLY A 26 2.15 0.18 12.87
N GLN A 27 1.94 1.36 13.40
CA GLN A 27 0.70 2.13 13.27
C GLN A 27 0.26 2.33 11.81
N LYS A 28 -0.98 2.80 11.63
CA LYS A 28 -1.47 3.25 10.32
C LYS A 28 -0.54 4.30 9.73
N GLN A 29 -0.09 4.10 8.50
CA GLN A 29 0.70 5.10 7.77
C GLN A 29 -0.06 5.60 6.55
N THR A 30 0.06 6.89 6.23
CA THR A 30 -0.53 7.45 5.00
C THR A 30 0.38 7.21 3.80
N PHE A 31 -0.20 7.03 2.62
CA PHE A 31 0.60 6.94 1.39
C PHE A 31 1.42 8.20 1.14
N GLY A 32 0.89 9.39 1.46
CA GLY A 32 1.65 10.64 1.39
C GLY A 32 2.92 10.61 2.25
N ALA A 33 2.87 10.03 3.45
CA ALA A 33 4.05 9.91 4.31
C ALA A 33 5.06 8.87 3.79
N LEU A 34 4.60 7.76 3.21
CA LEU A 34 5.49 6.75 2.63
C LEU A 34 6.15 7.21 1.32
N TYR A 35 5.45 7.98 0.50
CA TYR A 35 5.79 8.16 -0.92
C TYR A 35 5.86 9.61 -1.41
N GLY A 36 5.73 10.60 -0.52
CA GLY A 36 5.61 12.02 -0.89
C GLY A 36 6.70 12.55 -1.82
N THR A 37 7.92 12.01 -1.76
CA THR A 37 9.03 12.36 -2.66
C THR A 37 8.97 11.62 -4.01
N SER A 38 8.50 10.38 -4.03
CA SER A 38 8.45 9.54 -5.24
C SER A 38 7.32 9.95 -6.19
N PHE A 39 6.20 10.47 -5.66
CA PHE A 39 5.04 10.89 -6.46
C PHE A 39 4.85 12.42 -6.55
N GLY A 40 5.71 13.23 -5.91
CA GLY A 40 5.70 14.69 -6.07
C GLY A 40 4.58 15.41 -5.30
N GLY A 41 4.42 15.06 -4.01
CA GLY A 41 3.46 15.70 -3.10
C GLY A 41 2.04 15.14 -3.14
N GLN A 42 1.61 14.58 -4.28
CA GLN A 42 0.34 13.87 -4.44
C GLN A 42 0.60 12.44 -4.90
N VAL A 43 0.07 11.45 -4.21
CA VAL A 43 0.17 10.04 -4.58
C VAL A 43 -1.04 9.66 -5.41
N VAL A 44 -0.91 9.68 -6.73
CA VAL A 44 -1.95 9.24 -7.66
C VAL A 44 -1.61 7.83 -8.14
N ALA A 45 -2.55 6.89 -8.01
CA ALA A 45 -2.34 5.49 -8.35
C ALA A 45 -3.63 4.81 -8.81
N ASN A 46 -3.51 3.73 -9.59
CA ASN A 46 -4.65 2.87 -9.95
C ASN A 46 -4.46 1.41 -9.51
N ALA A 47 -3.27 1.03 -9.03
CA ALA A 47 -3.01 -0.26 -8.43
C ALA A 47 -2.06 -0.16 -7.22
N ILE A 48 -2.32 -0.97 -6.20
CA ILE A 48 -1.47 -1.15 -5.02
C ILE A 48 -1.15 -2.64 -4.90
N PHE A 49 0.14 -2.95 -4.74
CA PHE A 49 0.67 -4.29 -4.61
C PHE A 49 1.39 -4.41 -3.28
N VAL A 50 1.32 -5.59 -2.70
CA VAL A 50 2.11 -5.93 -1.53
C VAL A 50 3.25 -6.82 -2.00
N GLN A 51 4.47 -6.29 -1.95
CA GLN A 51 5.69 -7.05 -2.22
C GLN A 51 6.18 -7.61 -0.88
N THR A 52 5.95 -8.89 -0.68
CA THR A 52 6.45 -9.64 0.48
C THR A 52 7.97 -9.46 0.65
N PRO A 53 8.48 -9.71 1.86
CA PRO A 53 9.45 -10.78 1.98
C PRO A 53 8.76 -12.06 2.46
N ALA A 54 9.36 -13.21 2.16
CA ALA A 54 8.88 -14.59 2.40
C ALA A 54 8.50 -14.98 3.86
N THR A 55 8.42 -14.00 4.77
CA THR A 55 8.05 -14.13 6.19
C THR A 55 6.76 -13.41 6.56
N ALA A 56 5.98 -12.90 5.59
CA ALA A 56 4.68 -12.27 5.84
C ALA A 56 3.54 -13.24 6.25
N GLN A 57 3.86 -14.51 6.51
CA GLN A 57 2.90 -15.48 7.05
C GLN A 57 2.30 -14.96 8.36
N GLY A 58 0.98 -14.89 8.41
CA GLY A 58 0.24 -14.37 9.57
C GLY A 58 0.23 -12.85 9.70
N LEU A 59 0.40 -12.08 8.61
CA LEU A 59 0.14 -10.64 8.59
C LEU A 59 -1.12 -10.33 7.78
N LYS A 60 -2.04 -9.55 8.36
CA LYS A 60 -3.18 -8.92 7.68
C LYS A 60 -2.79 -7.50 7.25
N ILE A 61 -2.86 -7.24 5.95
CA ILE A 61 -2.60 -5.92 5.35
C ILE A 61 -3.91 -5.35 4.83
N VAL A 62 -4.20 -4.13 5.27
CA VAL A 62 -5.43 -3.42 4.93
C VAL A 62 -5.06 -2.04 4.42
N VAL A 63 -5.65 -1.67 3.29
CA VAL A 63 -5.70 -0.28 2.83
C VAL A 63 -7.07 0.27 3.17
N SER A 64 -7.11 1.51 3.65
CA SER A 64 -8.35 2.22 3.91
C SER A 64 -8.33 3.60 3.30
N ASP A 65 -9.42 3.98 2.66
CA ASP A 65 -9.61 5.36 2.22
C ASP A 65 -9.82 6.32 3.40
N GLU A 66 -9.92 7.61 3.10
CA GLU A 66 -10.17 8.66 4.08
C GLU A 66 -11.54 8.56 4.77
N HIS A 67 -12.49 7.83 4.18
CA HIS A 67 -13.83 7.59 4.71
C HIS A 67 -13.89 6.35 5.61
N GLY A 68 -12.76 5.64 5.78
CA GLY A 68 -12.67 4.42 6.58
C GLY A 68 -13.13 3.16 5.84
N THR A 69 -13.39 3.24 4.53
CA THR A 69 -13.68 2.07 3.69
C THR A 69 -12.42 1.23 3.61
N GLN A 70 -12.47 0.04 4.20
CA GLN A 70 -11.33 -0.88 4.22
C GLN A 70 -11.41 -1.88 3.08
N LYS A 71 -10.26 -2.13 2.46
CA LYS A 71 -10.06 -3.26 1.55
C LYS A 71 -8.79 -4.00 1.95
N ALA A 72 -8.91 -5.32 2.08
CA ALA A 72 -7.76 -6.18 2.27
C ALA A 72 -6.95 -6.21 0.97
N VAL A 73 -5.62 -6.13 1.08
CA VAL A 73 -4.71 -6.18 -0.09
C VAL A 73 -4.04 -7.55 -0.19
N LEU A 74 -4.63 -8.61 0.37
CA LEU A 74 -3.96 -9.91 0.47
C LEU A 74 -4.56 -10.98 -0.44
N ASP A 75 -3.69 -11.53 -1.28
CA ASP A 75 -3.36 -12.96 -1.21
C ASP A 75 -1.84 -13.15 -1.03
N ASP A 76 -1.42 -14.35 -0.61
CA ASP A 76 -0.02 -14.77 -0.47
C ASP A 76 0.75 -14.81 -1.83
N ASN A 77 0.06 -14.49 -2.94
CA ASN A 77 0.59 -14.54 -4.30
C ASN A 77 0.87 -13.15 -4.89
N GLY A 78 0.65 -12.06 -4.13
CA GLY A 78 0.92 -10.70 -4.58
C GLY A 78 -0.14 -10.14 -5.55
N THR A 79 -1.38 -10.63 -5.49
CA THR A 79 -2.47 -10.11 -6.33
C THR A 79 -2.73 -8.63 -6.01
N PRO A 80 -2.59 -7.72 -6.99
CA PRO A 80 -2.80 -6.30 -6.76
C PRO A 80 -4.22 -5.97 -6.33
N PHE A 81 -4.35 -5.08 -5.36
CA PHE A 81 -5.58 -4.34 -5.18
C PHE A 81 -5.69 -3.27 -6.26
N VAL A 82 -6.63 -3.46 -7.19
CA VAL A 82 -6.93 -2.51 -8.26
C VAL A 82 -7.98 -1.52 -7.77
N ILE A 83 -7.63 -0.23 -7.72
CA ILE A 83 -8.51 0.85 -7.25
C ILE A 83 -9.60 1.13 -8.29
N GLY A 84 -9.27 1.00 -9.58
CA GLY A 84 -10.18 1.16 -10.71
C GLY A 84 -9.43 1.34 -12.03
N SER A 85 -10.16 1.62 -13.11
CA SER A 85 -9.59 1.86 -14.45
C SER A 85 -8.93 3.24 -14.58
N GLN A 86 -9.16 4.14 -13.62
CA GLN A 86 -8.61 5.50 -13.58
C GLN A 86 -7.69 5.66 -12.39
N ALA A 87 -6.69 6.54 -12.51
CA ALA A 87 -5.80 6.88 -11.43
C ALA A 87 -6.52 7.75 -10.39
N VAL A 88 -6.38 7.42 -9.12
CA VAL A 88 -7.06 8.05 -7.98
C VAL A 88 -6.01 8.62 -7.04
N ASP A 89 -6.30 9.78 -6.47
CA ASP A 89 -5.50 10.34 -5.38
C ASP A 89 -5.67 9.52 -4.11
N ILE A 90 -4.60 8.87 -3.69
CA ILE A 90 -4.55 8.04 -2.47
C ILE A 90 -3.67 8.69 -1.40
N THR A 91 -3.29 9.96 -1.52
CA THR A 91 -2.34 10.64 -0.61
C THR A 91 -2.73 10.49 0.86
N HIS A 92 -4.02 10.63 1.17
CA HIS A 92 -4.57 10.53 2.53
C HIS A 92 -5.14 9.15 2.87
N TRP A 93 -4.99 8.17 1.99
CA TRP A 93 -5.35 6.79 2.31
C TRP A 93 -4.32 6.23 3.26
N TYR A 94 -4.73 5.21 4.03
CA TYR A 94 -3.89 4.57 5.02
C TYR A 94 -3.57 3.15 4.61
N ILE A 95 -2.38 2.71 4.98
CA ILE A 95 -1.95 1.31 4.93
C ILE A 95 -1.56 0.84 6.33
N THR A 96 -1.97 -0.39 6.65
CA THR A 96 -1.69 -1.01 7.94
C THR A 96 -1.31 -2.46 7.72
N ALA A 97 -0.25 -2.94 8.39
CA ALA A 97 0.14 -4.34 8.43
C ALA A 97 0.09 -4.83 9.88
N GLN A 98 -0.82 -5.76 10.19
CA GLN A 98 -1.04 -6.25 11.54
C GLN A 98 -0.84 -7.77 11.60
N LYS A 99 -0.17 -8.26 12.65
CA LYS A 99 -0.02 -9.69 12.91
C LYS A 99 -1.36 -10.31 13.33
N GLN A 100 -1.71 -11.43 12.71
CA GLN A 100 -2.85 -12.28 13.06
C GLN A 100 -2.51 -13.22 14.21
#